data_AF-A0A9W6XQD1-F1
#
_entry.id   AF-A0A9W6XQD1-F1
#
_cell.length_a   1.000
_cell.length_b   1.000
_cell.length_c   1.000
_cell.angle_alpha   90.00
_cell.angle_beta   90.00
_cell.angle_gamma   90.00
#
_symmetry.space_group_name_H-M   'P 1'
#
loop_
_entity.id
_entity.type
_entity.pdbx_description
1 polymer ?
#
loop_
_entity_poly.entity_id
_entity_poly.type
_entity_poly.pdbx_seq_one_letter_code
_entity_poly.pdbx_strand_id
1 'polypeptide(L)'
;MHGRTELKLIRHEFLCDDLNAETVAVALKATARRAGVAASKYSTHSLTSGGATAVLSGQADSLSIKLLGRWVSRCFEKYPVQSATSTRGLSSRMV
;
A
#
# COMPACT_ATOMS: atom_id res chain seq x y z
N MET A 1 -9.16 1.61 19.34
CA MET A 1 -8.74 2.32 20.57
C MET A 1 -7.40 1.83 21.12
N HIS A 2 -7.08 0.51 21.12
CA HIS A 2 -5.83 -0.04 21.72
C HIS A 2 -4.51 0.55 21.19
N GLY A 3 -4.33 0.68 19.87
CA GLY A 3 -3.04 1.12 19.31
C GLY A 3 -2.61 2.55 19.67
N ARG A 4 -3.55 3.47 19.96
CA ARG A 4 -3.22 4.83 20.41
C ARG A 4 -2.69 4.86 21.84
N THR A 5 -3.24 4.00 22.69
CA THR A 5 -2.85 3.88 24.09
C THR A 5 -1.48 3.23 24.23
N GLU A 6 -1.20 2.19 23.44
CA GLU A 6 0.11 1.50 23.43
C GLU A 6 1.25 2.42 22.94
N LEU A 7 0.99 3.23 21.92
CA LEU A 7 1.97 4.17 21.38
C LEU A 7 2.08 5.48 22.19
N LYS A 8 1.25 5.66 23.23
CA LYS A 8 1.12 6.92 24.00
C LYS A 8 0.74 8.15 23.15
N LEU A 9 0.14 7.95 21.97
CA LEU A 9 -0.24 8.99 20.99
C LEU A 9 -1.70 9.41 21.11
N ILE A 10 -2.22 9.50 22.33
CA ILE A 10 -3.65 9.75 22.58
C ILE A 10 -4.10 11.11 22.02
N ARG A 11 -3.19 12.09 21.94
CA ARG A 11 -3.49 13.47 21.48
C ARG A 11 -2.97 13.81 20.09
N HIS A 12 -2.18 12.95 19.45
CA HIS A 12 -1.63 13.25 18.13
C HIS A 12 -2.72 13.07 17.07
N GLU A 13 -2.84 13.96 16.09
CA GLU A 13 -3.86 13.86 15.03
C GLU A 13 -3.68 12.57 14.21
N PHE A 14 -2.42 12.28 13.86
CA PHE A 14 -2.02 11.08 13.14
C PHE A 14 -1.39 10.05 14.09
N LEU A 15 -1.72 8.76 13.89
CA LEU A 15 -1.16 7.65 14.66
C LEU A 15 0.36 7.49 14.45
N CYS A 16 0.92 8.16 13.45
CA CYS A 16 2.32 8.04 13.04
C CYS A 16 3.25 9.02 13.75
N ASP A 17 2.76 9.85 14.68
CA ASP A 17 3.57 10.85 15.40
C ASP A 17 4.46 11.69 14.44
N ASP A 18 5.76 11.77 14.70
CA ASP A 18 6.79 12.42 13.89
C ASP A 18 7.48 11.48 12.86
N LEU A 19 6.83 10.40 12.41
CA LEU A 19 7.39 9.55 11.35
C LEU A 19 7.52 10.34 10.05
N ASN A 20 8.76 10.62 9.66
CA ASN A 20 9.09 11.14 8.36
C ASN A 20 9.28 10.01 7.32
N ALA A 21 9.29 10.40 6.05
CA ALA A 21 9.41 9.46 4.93
C ALA A 21 10.76 8.70 4.92
N GLU A 22 11.82 9.29 5.45
CA GLU A 22 13.15 8.67 5.53
C GLU A 22 13.15 7.50 6.52
N THR A 23 12.61 7.70 7.72
CA THR A 23 12.45 6.65 8.73
C THR A 23 11.64 5.47 8.18
N VAL A 24 10.54 5.75 7.47
CA VAL A 24 9.74 4.70 6.81
C VAL A 24 10.56 3.98 5.73
N ALA A 25 11.30 4.72 4.90
CA ALA A 25 12.12 4.13 3.84
C ALA A 25 13.22 3.22 4.40
N VAL A 26 13.87 3.61 5.52
CA VAL A 26 14.89 2.79 6.19
C VAL A 26 14.28 1.49 6.71
N ALA A 27 13.15 1.56 7.42
CA ALA A 27 12.47 0.38 7.94
C ALA A 27 11.99 -0.56 6.83
N LEU A 28 11.45 0.01 5.74
CA LEU A 28 11.03 -0.77 4.57
C LEU A 28 12.20 -1.49 3.91
N LYS A 29 13.33 -0.79 3.71
CA LYS A 29 14.54 -1.38 3.12
C LYS A 29 15.14 -2.47 4.02
N ALA A 30 15.12 -2.28 5.34
CA ALA A 30 15.52 -3.33 6.28
C ALA A 30 14.62 -4.58 6.18
N THR A 31 13.31 -4.37 6.03
CA THR A 31 12.34 -5.46 5.81
C THR A 31 12.58 -6.19 4.49
N ALA A 32 12.85 -5.45 3.40
CA ALA A 32 13.22 -6.03 2.11
C ALA A 32 14.46 -6.93 2.22
N ARG A 33 15.51 -6.47 2.92
CA ARG A 33 16.72 -7.28 3.16
C ARG A 33 16.41 -8.57 3.93
N ARG A 34 15.60 -8.48 5.00
CA ARG A 34 15.18 -9.64 5.79
C ARG A 34 14.36 -10.64 4.99
N ALA A 35 13.58 -10.17 4.01
CA ALA A 35 12.82 -11.02 3.11
C ALA A 35 13.65 -11.58 1.93
N GLY A 36 14.96 -11.30 1.87
CA GLY A 36 15.85 -11.80 0.81
C GLY A 36 15.68 -11.09 -0.53
N VAL A 37 15.03 -9.92 -0.58
CA VAL A 37 14.81 -9.15 -1.81
C VAL A 37 15.69 -7.90 -1.85
N ALA A 38 16.02 -7.45 -3.05
CA ALA A 38 16.90 -6.29 -3.25
C ALA A 38 16.26 -5.00 -2.72
N ALA A 39 16.76 -4.48 -1.59
CA ALA A 39 16.24 -3.26 -0.96
C ALA A 39 16.28 -2.02 -1.86
N SER A 40 17.19 -1.98 -2.85
CA SER A 40 17.24 -0.90 -3.85
C SER A 40 15.99 -0.82 -4.73
N LYS A 41 15.21 -1.92 -4.82
CA LYS A 41 13.95 -1.97 -5.57
C LYS A 41 12.73 -1.50 -4.76
N TYR A 42 12.91 -1.15 -3.48
CA TYR A 42 11.81 -0.76 -2.59
C TYR A 42 11.97 0.68 -2.09
N SER A 43 10.87 1.43 -2.17
CA SER A 43 10.72 2.79 -1.65
C SER A 43 9.37 2.94 -0.97
N THR A 44 9.13 4.07 -0.29
CA THR A 44 7.82 4.35 0.32
C THR A 44 6.67 4.25 -0.70
N HIS A 45 6.92 4.62 -1.96
CA HIS A 45 5.98 4.50 -3.07
C HIS A 45 5.61 3.03 -3.37
N SER A 46 6.53 2.09 -3.16
CA SER A 46 6.24 0.65 -3.30
C SER A 46 5.12 0.18 -2.38
N LEU A 47 4.95 0.77 -1.19
CA LEU A 47 3.83 0.47 -0.30
C LEU A 47 2.50 0.92 -0.91
N THR A 48 2.48 2.09 -1.55
CA THR A 48 1.30 2.61 -2.23
C THR A 48 0.91 1.72 -3.42
N SER A 49 1.87 1.36 -4.28
CA SER A 49 1.63 0.47 -5.43
C SER A 49 1.21 -0.94 -4.99
N GLY A 50 1.88 -1.49 -3.97
CA GLY A 50 1.53 -2.77 -3.38
C GLY A 50 0.16 -2.78 -2.72
N GLY A 51 -0.18 -1.72 -1.97
CA GLY A 51 -1.50 -1.55 -1.36
C GLY A 51 -2.62 -1.45 -2.40
N ALA A 52 -2.43 -0.63 -3.44
CA ALA A 52 -3.37 -0.54 -4.56
C ALA A 52 -3.57 -1.89 -5.25
N THR A 53 -2.48 -2.64 -5.46
CA THR A 53 -2.50 -3.98 -6.03
C THR A 53 -3.26 -4.98 -5.15
N ALA A 54 -3.04 -4.94 -3.84
CA ALA A 54 -3.70 -5.83 -2.89
C ALA A 54 -5.22 -5.57 -2.84
N VAL A 55 -5.61 -4.29 -2.77
CA VAL A 55 -7.02 -3.88 -2.77
C VAL A 55 -7.71 -4.27 -4.08
N LEU A 56 -7.07 -4.03 -5.24
CA LEU A 56 -7.59 -4.46 -6.54
C LEU A 56 -7.74 -5.99 -6.62
N SER A 57 -6.75 -6.74 -6.13
CA SER A 57 -6.79 -8.21 -6.14
C SER A 57 -7.87 -8.77 -5.21
N GLY A 58 -8.24 -8.02 -4.18
CA GLY A 58 -9.41 -8.28 -3.32
C GLY A 58 -10.75 -7.93 -3.96
N GLN A 59 -10.79 -7.66 -5.28
CA GLN A 59 -12.01 -7.32 -6.04
C GLN A 59 -12.68 -6.00 -5.60
N ALA A 60 -11.96 -5.11 -4.93
CA ALA A 60 -12.47 -3.78 -4.66
C ALA A 60 -12.58 -2.96 -5.96
N ASP A 61 -13.62 -2.14 -6.05
CA ASP A 61 -13.86 -1.26 -7.18
C ASP A 61 -12.94 -0.03 -7.17
N SER A 62 -12.94 0.72 -8.27
CA SER A 62 -12.03 1.85 -8.46
C SER A 62 -12.30 3.02 -7.51
N LEU A 63 -13.55 3.23 -7.06
CA LEU A 63 -13.90 4.26 -6.09
C LEU A 63 -13.34 3.89 -4.71
N SER A 64 -13.49 2.61 -4.32
CA SER A 64 -12.90 2.09 -3.09
C SER A 64 -11.38 2.25 -3.07
N ILE A 65 -10.68 1.91 -4.15
CA ILE A 65 -9.22 2.11 -4.27
C ILE A 65 -8.88 3.60 -4.15
N LYS A 66 -9.60 4.48 -4.86
CA LYS A 66 -9.38 5.93 -4.84
C LYS A 66 -9.51 6.50 -3.42
N LEU A 67 -10.56 6.13 -2.70
CA LEU A 67 -10.83 6.60 -1.33
C LEU A 67 -9.78 6.06 -0.34
N LEU A 68 -9.45 4.78 -0.41
CA LEU A 68 -8.51 4.15 0.52
C LEU A 68 -7.09 4.70 0.38
N GLY A 69 -6.62 4.97 -0.84
CA GLY A 69 -5.31 5.61 -1.03
C GLY A 69 -5.35 7.13 -1.10
N ARG A 70 -6.50 7.75 -0.81
CA ARG A 70 -6.67 9.22 -0.72
C ARG A 70 -6.26 9.95 -2.00
N TRP A 71 -6.51 9.34 -3.17
CA TRP A 71 -6.19 9.96 -4.45
C TRP A 71 -7.25 10.99 -4.85
N VAL A 72 -6.79 12.17 -5.23
CA VAL A 72 -7.67 13.23 -5.75
C VAL A 72 -8.15 12.91 -7.17
N SER A 73 -7.28 12.35 -8.01
CA SER A 73 -7.54 12.01 -9.42
C SER A 73 -7.47 10.51 -9.69
N ARG A 74 -7.70 10.09 -10.94
CA ARG A 74 -7.56 8.70 -11.39
C ARG A 74 -6.11 8.28 -11.66
N CYS A 75 -5.11 9.05 -11.24
CA CYS A 75 -3.70 8.69 -11.39
C CYS A 75 -3.33 7.36 -10.70
N PHE A 76 -4.15 6.90 -9.75
CA PHE A 76 -3.97 5.62 -9.06
C PHE A 76 -4.08 4.41 -10.00
N GLU A 77 -4.75 4.50 -11.14
CA GLU A 77 -4.93 3.38 -12.07
C GLU A 77 -3.59 2.84 -12.61
N LYS A 78 -2.52 3.64 -12.56
CA LYS A 78 -1.17 3.24 -12.98
C LYS A 78 -0.38 2.44 -11.93
N TYR A 79 -0.89 2.35 -10.71
CA TYR A 79 -0.16 1.80 -9.56
C TYR A 79 -0.40 0.30 -9.33
N PRO A 80 -1.63 -0.22 -9.46
CA PRO A 80 -1.87 -1.65 -9.37
C PRO A 80 -1.09 -2.42 -10.44
N VAL A 81 -0.38 -3.45 -10.01
CA VAL A 81 0.24 -4.42 -10.91
C VAL A 81 -0.64 -5.66 -10.89
N GLN A 82 -1.23 -6.00 -12.04
CA GLN A 82 -2.03 -7.22 -12.13
C GLN A 82 -1.12 -8.45 -11.95
N SER A 83 -1.35 -9.21 -10.87
CA SER A 83 -0.66 -10.49 -10.71
C SER A 83 -1.25 -11.53 -11.66
N ALA A 84 -0.47 -12.52 -12.07
CA ALA A 84 -0.96 -13.65 -12.87
C ALA A 84 -2.13 -14.39 -12.18
N THR A 85 -2.16 -14.38 -10.85
CA THR A 85 -3.29 -14.91 -10.07
C THR A 85 -4.54 -14.05 -10.23
N SER A 86 -4.38 -12.72 -10.22
CA SER A 86 -5.48 -11.76 -10.36
C SER A 86 -6.10 -11.79 -11.77
N THR A 87 -5.35 -12.20 -12.80
CA THR A 87 -5.83 -12.34 -14.18
C THR A 87 -6.48 -13.69 -14.49
N ARG A 88 -6.45 -14.65 -13.56
CA ARG A 88 -7.03 -15.97 -13.78
C ARG A 88 -8.56 -15.88 -13.92
N GLY A 89 -9.09 -16.38 -15.04
CA GLY A 89 -10.54 -16.38 -15.32
C GLY A 89 -11.11 -15.02 -15.73
N LEU A 90 -10.27 -14.01 -15.93
CA LEU A 90 -10.71 -12.71 -16.46
C LEU A 90 -11.21 -12.86 -17.91
N SER A 91 -10.57 -13.70 -18.73
CA SER A 91 -10.98 -13.96 -20.11
C SER A 91 -12.38 -14.54 -20.22
N SER A 92 -12.78 -15.43 -19.31
CA SER A 92 -14.14 -15.99 -19.28
C SER A 92 -15.24 -14.99 -18.87
N ARG A 93 -14.85 -13.79 -18.45
CA ARG A 93 -15.75 -12.70 -18.04
C ARG A 93 -15.72 -11.53 -19.02
N MET A 94 -14.91 -11.60 -20.07
CA MET A 94 -14.94 -10.64 -21.16
C MET A 94 -16.15 -10.98 -22.05
N VAL A 95 -17.08 -10.04 -22.18
CA VAL A 95 -18.26 -10.13 -23.06
C VAL A 95 -18.00 -9.35 -24.33
#